data_AF-A0A2N2JJ95-F1
#
_entry.id   AF-A0A2N2JJ95-F1
#
_cell.length_a   1.000
_cell.length_b   1.000
_cell.length_c   1.000
_cell.angle_alpha   90.00
_cell.angle_beta   90.00
_cell.angle_gamma   90.00
#
_symmetry.space_group_name_H-M   'P 1'
#
loop_
_entity.id
_entity.type
_entity.pdbx_description
1 polymer ?
#
loop_
_entity_poly.entity_id
_entity_poly.type
_entity_poly.pdbx_seq_one_letter_code
_entity_poly.pdbx_strand_id
1 'polypeptide(L)'
;MTTTRDRFTADHRALEAQLEALDNAVEGANFPTIQAAWAPFERALLEHLEVEEAEALPGFVAAHPEAGEAIRADHAAIRRWLAELGVAGDLHTLRKDRHDDFLALLREHREREEATFYPWVDEAPEGLARRLLAALRQRRGGGA
;
A
#
# COMPACT_ATOMS: atom_id res chain seq x y z
N MET A 1 9.59 2.36 22.08
CA MET A 1 10.23 2.13 20.77
C MET A 1 9.12 1.80 19.80
N THR A 2 9.04 2.48 18.65
CA THR A 2 8.02 2.19 17.62
C THR A 2 8.32 0.84 16.97
N THR A 3 7.34 -0.06 16.94
CA THR A 3 7.47 -1.40 16.33
C THR A 3 7.36 -1.35 14.80
N THR A 4 7.60 -2.48 14.12
CA THR A 4 7.37 -2.57 12.67
C THR A 4 5.90 -2.32 12.36
N ARG A 5 5.02 -3.02 13.09
CA ARG A 5 3.57 -2.85 13.02
C ARG A 5 3.17 -1.38 13.16
N ASP A 6 3.63 -0.69 14.20
CA ASP A 6 3.25 0.72 14.42
C ASP A 6 3.59 1.62 13.23
N ARG A 7 4.74 1.40 12.59
CA ARG A 7 5.18 2.21 11.46
C ARG A 7 4.41 1.91 10.19
N PHE A 8 4.15 0.64 9.90
CA PHE A 8 3.45 0.25 8.68
C PHE A 8 1.94 0.52 8.79
N THR A 9 1.33 0.32 9.96
CA THR A 9 -0.03 0.81 10.24
C THR A 9 -0.15 2.32 10.02
N ALA A 10 0.85 3.10 10.44
CA ALA A 10 0.85 4.55 10.19
C ALA A 10 0.99 4.89 8.69
N ASP A 11 1.76 4.10 7.94
CA ASP A 11 1.92 4.24 6.50
C ASP A 11 0.62 3.90 5.75
N HIS A 12 -0.05 2.80 6.12
CA HIS A 12 -1.39 2.44 5.63
C HIS A 12 -2.41 3.53 5.90
N ARG A 13 -2.46 4.07 7.12
CA ARG A 13 -3.38 5.19 7.46
C ARG A 13 -3.11 6.42 6.61
N ALA A 14 -1.85 6.72 6.31
CA ALA A 14 -1.49 7.84 5.45
C ALA A 14 -1.95 7.61 4.00
N LEU A 15 -1.73 6.41 3.47
CA LEU A 15 -2.18 6.01 2.12
C LEU A 15 -3.72 6.03 2.01
N GLU A 16 -4.41 5.49 3.02
CA GLU A 16 -5.87 5.50 3.11
C GLU A 16 -6.41 6.93 3.14
N ALA A 17 -5.84 7.80 3.98
CA ALA A 17 -6.23 9.21 4.05
C ALA A 17 -5.97 9.97 2.73
N GLN A 18 -4.90 9.64 2.00
CA GLN A 18 -4.64 10.20 0.67
C GLN A 18 -5.70 9.76 -0.34
N LEU A 19 -6.08 8.48 -0.32
CA LEU A 19 -7.12 7.95 -1.20
C LEU A 19 -8.50 8.50 -0.83
N GLU A 20 -8.83 8.62 0.45
CA GLU A 20 -10.07 9.25 0.91
C GLU A 20 -10.15 10.74 0.52
N ALA A 21 -9.03 11.48 0.59
CA ALA A 21 -8.99 12.87 0.15
C ALA A 21 -9.27 13.02 -1.36
N LEU A 22 -8.96 12.00 -2.16
CA LEU A 22 -9.32 11.94 -3.57
C LEU A 22 -10.82 11.73 -3.80
N ASP A 23 -11.56 11.17 -2.85
CA ASP A 23 -12.98 10.82 -3.01
C ASP A 23 -13.83 12.06 -3.36
N ASN A 24 -13.67 13.15 -2.60
CA ASN A 24 -14.35 14.42 -2.87
C ASN A 24 -14.02 14.98 -4.28
N ALA A 25 -12.79 14.78 -4.74
CA ALA A 25 -12.37 15.23 -6.07
C ALA A 25 -12.99 14.37 -7.18
N VAL A 26 -13.14 13.06 -6.95
CA VAL A 26 -13.84 12.13 -7.84
C VAL A 26 -15.32 12.46 -7.93
N GLU A 27 -16.00 12.71 -6.81
CA GLU A 27 -17.40 13.13 -6.78
C GLU A 27 -17.65 14.44 -7.53
N GLY A 28 -16.77 15.42 -7.36
CA GLY A 28 -16.83 16.71 -8.04
C GLY A 28 -16.31 16.71 -9.48
N ALA A 29 -15.84 15.57 -10.00
CA ALA A 29 -15.14 15.46 -11.29
C ALA A 29 -14.01 16.49 -11.47
N ASN A 30 -13.29 16.80 -10.39
CA ASN A 30 -12.19 17.74 -10.37
C ASN A 30 -10.88 17.06 -10.81
N PHE A 31 -10.78 16.76 -12.10
CA PHE A 31 -9.66 16.03 -12.70
C PHE A 31 -8.27 16.62 -12.43
N PRO A 32 -8.06 17.96 -12.46
CA PRO A 32 -6.77 18.53 -12.07
C PRO A 32 -6.34 18.16 -10.65
N THR A 33 -7.28 18.16 -9.69
CA THR A 33 -7.00 17.73 -8.31
C THR A 33 -6.76 16.22 -8.23
N ILE A 34 -7.53 15.42 -8.96
CA ILE A 34 -7.33 13.96 -9.03
C ILE A 34 -5.92 13.66 -9.54
N GLN A 35 -5.51 14.24 -10.67
CA GLN A 35 -4.19 14.00 -11.26
C GLN A 35 -3.04 14.47 -10.34
N ALA A 36 -3.19 15.64 -9.72
CA ALA A 36 -2.17 16.18 -8.82
C ALA A 36 -1.96 15.32 -7.57
N ALA A 37 -3.01 14.67 -7.06
CA ALA A 37 -2.94 13.82 -5.88
C ALA A 37 -2.69 12.33 -6.21
N TRP A 38 -3.00 11.87 -7.42
CA TRP A 38 -2.80 10.49 -7.84
C TRP A 38 -1.33 10.08 -7.86
N ALA A 39 -0.47 10.82 -8.56
CA ALA A 39 0.93 10.42 -8.74
C ALA A 39 1.71 10.27 -7.41
N PRO A 40 1.56 11.19 -6.43
CA PRO A 40 2.16 11.00 -5.11
C PRO A 40 1.64 9.77 -4.37
N PHE A 41 0.33 9.51 -4.44
CA PHE A 41 -0.31 8.35 -3.80
C PHE A 41 0.15 7.03 -4.45
N GLU A 42 0.10 6.94 -5.79
CA GLU A 42 0.53 5.76 -6.54
C GLU A 42 1.99 5.42 -6.24
N ARG A 43 2.90 6.41 -6.33
CA ARG A 43 4.30 6.22 -5.95
C ARG A 43 4.42 5.72 -4.53
N ALA A 44 3.67 6.32 -3.59
CA ALA A 44 3.78 5.96 -2.20
C ALA A 44 3.31 4.51 -1.94
N LEU A 45 2.23 4.08 -2.58
CA LEU A 45 1.74 2.71 -2.46
C LEU A 45 2.69 1.71 -3.12
N LEU A 46 3.25 2.01 -4.29
CA LEU A 46 4.22 1.14 -4.94
C LEU A 46 5.49 0.93 -4.10
N GLU A 47 6.02 2.01 -3.51
CA GLU A 47 7.17 1.92 -2.60
C GLU A 47 6.90 1.06 -1.37
N HIS A 48 5.67 1.10 -0.84
CA HIS A 48 5.24 0.27 0.29
C HIS A 48 5.33 -1.20 -0.08
N LEU A 49 4.62 -1.60 -1.14
CA LEU A 49 4.58 -2.98 -1.63
C LEU A 49 6.00 -3.50 -1.95
N GLU A 50 6.82 -2.68 -2.61
CA GLU A 50 8.19 -3.05 -2.98
C GLU A 50 9.10 -3.31 -1.78
N VAL A 51 8.92 -2.56 -0.68
CA VAL A 51 9.70 -2.78 0.55
C VAL A 51 9.34 -4.11 1.18
N GLU A 52 8.05 -4.43 1.27
CA GLU A 52 7.58 -5.69 1.84
C GLU A 52 7.99 -6.88 1.00
N GLU A 53 7.80 -6.78 -0.33
CA GLU A 53 8.18 -7.78 -1.32
C GLU A 53 9.67 -8.08 -1.32
N ALA A 54 10.51 -7.06 -1.15
CA ALA A 54 11.97 -7.23 -1.15
C ALA A 54 12.49 -7.78 0.19
N GLU A 55 11.99 -7.27 1.31
CA GLU A 55 12.65 -7.48 2.60
C GLU A 55 12.07 -8.64 3.41
N ALA A 56 10.74 -8.84 3.38
CA ALA A 56 10.04 -9.73 4.31
C ALA A 56 9.15 -10.78 3.65
N LEU A 57 8.45 -10.47 2.56
CA LEU A 57 7.50 -11.38 1.92
C LEU A 57 8.13 -12.72 1.50
N PRO A 58 9.38 -12.81 0.98
CA PRO A 58 9.97 -14.09 0.62
C PRO A 58 10.15 -15.01 1.84
N GLY A 59 10.57 -14.45 2.97
CA GLY A 59 10.71 -15.18 4.22
C GLY A 59 9.34 -15.59 4.79
N PHE A 60 8.35 -14.70 4.68
CA PHE A 60 6.99 -14.98 5.13
C PHE A 60 6.33 -16.09 4.32
N VAL A 61 6.46 -16.08 2.99
CA VAL A 61 5.98 -17.16 2.11
C VAL A 61 6.64 -18.50 2.46
N ALA A 62 7.94 -18.50 2.78
CA ALA A 62 8.64 -19.71 3.18
C ALA A 62 8.13 -20.26 4.53
N ALA A 63 7.76 -19.40 5.47
CA ALA A 63 7.27 -19.78 6.80
C ALA A 63 5.75 -20.07 6.83
N HIS A 64 4.96 -19.36 6.03
CA HIS A 64 3.51 -19.37 5.98
C HIS A 64 3.01 -19.32 4.52
N PRO A 65 3.12 -20.41 3.75
CA PRO A 65 2.87 -20.39 2.30
C PRO A 65 1.47 -19.85 1.93
N GLU A 66 0.41 -20.34 2.57
CA GLU A 66 -0.96 -19.91 2.26
C GLU A 66 -1.18 -18.42 2.53
N ALA A 67 -0.78 -17.95 3.72
CA ALA A 67 -0.92 -16.54 4.09
C ALA A 67 -0.02 -15.63 3.22
N GLY A 68 1.20 -16.07 2.91
CA GLY A 68 2.12 -15.34 2.05
C GLY A 68 1.64 -15.23 0.60
N GLU A 69 1.06 -16.29 0.03
CA GLU A 69 0.46 -16.22 -1.31
C GLU A 69 -0.80 -15.33 -1.32
N ALA A 70 -1.56 -15.26 -0.23
CA ALA A 70 -2.68 -14.32 -0.12
C ALA A 70 -2.19 -12.86 -0.18
N ILE A 71 -1.13 -12.51 0.55
CA ILE A 71 -0.50 -11.17 0.47
C ILE A 71 0.03 -10.89 -0.94
N ARG A 72 0.71 -11.85 -1.58
CA ARG A 72 1.17 -11.70 -2.96
C ARG A 72 0.02 -11.48 -3.95
N ALA A 73 -1.10 -12.17 -3.76
CA ALA A 73 -2.29 -12.00 -4.57
C ALA A 73 -2.90 -10.61 -4.39
N ASP A 74 -2.98 -10.11 -3.15
CA ASP A 74 -3.43 -8.75 -2.84
C ASP A 74 -2.53 -7.72 -3.55
N HIS A 75 -1.20 -7.84 -3.45
CA HIS A 75 -0.26 -6.93 -4.13
C HIS A 75 -0.45 -6.92 -5.65
N ALA A 76 -0.63 -8.10 -6.25
CA ALA A 76 -0.88 -8.22 -7.68
C ALA A 76 -2.23 -7.62 -8.09
N ALA A 77 -3.26 -7.69 -7.23
CA ALA A 77 -4.53 -7.03 -7.44
C ALA A 77 -4.38 -5.50 -7.33
N ILE A 78 -3.71 -5.01 -6.29
CA ILE A 78 -3.46 -3.59 -6.05
C ILE A 78 -2.73 -2.94 -7.23
N ARG A 79 -1.67 -3.58 -7.74
CA ARG A 79 -0.93 -3.07 -8.91
C ARG A 79 -1.79 -3.00 -10.17
N ARG A 80 -2.71 -3.96 -10.37
CA ARG A 80 -3.67 -3.93 -11.48
C ARG A 80 -4.66 -2.78 -11.33
N TRP A 81 -5.21 -2.60 -10.14
CA TRP A 81 -6.10 -1.48 -9.84
C TRP A 81 -5.41 -0.12 -10.02
N LEU A 82 -4.16 0.04 -9.56
CA LEU A 82 -3.40 1.27 -9.78
C LEU A 82 -3.27 1.60 -11.28
N ALA A 83 -2.91 0.61 -12.10
CA ALA A 83 -2.81 0.81 -13.55
C ALA A 83 -4.16 1.18 -14.18
N GLU A 84 -5.24 0.48 -13.81
CA GLU A 84 -6.58 0.74 -14.33
C GLU A 84 -7.13 2.12 -13.92
N LEU A 85 -6.98 2.49 -12.66
CA LEU A 85 -7.44 3.78 -12.13
C LEU A 85 -6.58 4.94 -12.63
N GLY A 86 -5.27 4.76 -12.80
CA GLY A 86 -4.39 5.76 -13.41
C GLY A 86 -4.83 6.09 -14.84
N VAL A 87 -5.06 5.06 -15.66
CA VAL A 87 -5.60 5.24 -17.03
C VAL A 87 -6.97 5.90 -17.02
N ALA A 88 -7.87 5.47 -16.13
CA ALA A 88 -9.19 6.08 -16.02
C ALA A 88 -9.12 7.56 -15.56
N GLY A 89 -8.16 7.89 -14.69
CA GLY A 89 -7.85 9.26 -14.28
C GLY A 89 -7.39 10.11 -15.44
N ASP A 90 -6.43 9.62 -16.23
CA ASP A 90 -5.90 10.33 -17.42
C ASP A 90 -6.95 10.53 -18.52
N LEU A 91 -7.88 9.59 -18.66
CA LEU A 91 -8.99 9.68 -19.62
C LEU A 91 -10.19 10.47 -19.08
N HIS A 92 -10.12 10.97 -17.84
CA HIS A 92 -11.23 11.64 -17.16
C HIS A 92 -12.51 10.77 -17.07
N THR A 93 -12.32 9.45 -16.96
CA THR A 93 -13.39 8.45 -16.84
C THR A 93 -13.39 7.74 -15.49
N LEU A 94 -12.59 8.20 -14.53
CA LEU A 94 -12.59 7.68 -13.17
C LEU A 94 -13.97 7.87 -12.55
N ARG A 95 -14.53 6.78 -12.03
CA ARG A 95 -15.85 6.76 -11.39
C ARG A 95 -15.69 6.52 -9.90
N LYS A 96 -16.62 7.07 -9.13
CA LYS A 96 -16.67 6.89 -7.67
C LYS A 96 -16.73 5.42 -7.25
N ASP A 97 -17.59 4.63 -7.88
CA ASP A 97 -17.72 3.20 -7.54
C ASP A 97 -16.39 2.45 -7.65
N ARG A 98 -15.59 2.73 -8.68
CA ARG A 98 -14.25 2.15 -8.84
C ARG A 98 -13.23 2.65 -7.82
N HIS A 99 -13.35 3.90 -7.38
CA HIS A 99 -12.53 4.45 -6.31
C HIS A 99 -12.88 3.80 -4.97
N ASP A 100 -14.18 3.67 -4.65
CA ASP A 100 -14.69 3.03 -3.44
C ASP A 100 -14.26 1.55 -3.36
N ASP A 101 -14.37 0.80 -4.48
CA ASP A 101 -13.93 -0.59 -4.57
C ASP A 101 -12.43 -0.74 -4.27
N PHE A 102 -11.61 0.19 -4.78
CA PHE A 102 -10.17 0.15 -4.53
C PHE A 102 -9.82 0.52 -3.08
N LEU A 103 -10.53 1.48 -2.49
CA LEU A 103 -10.39 1.81 -1.07
C LEU A 103 -10.73 0.60 -0.18
N ALA A 104 -11.78 -0.14 -0.52
CA ALA A 104 -12.14 -1.38 0.18
C ALA A 104 -11.02 -2.43 0.07
N LEU A 105 -10.45 -2.63 -1.12
CA LEU A 105 -9.31 -3.55 -1.33
C LEU A 105 -8.11 -3.19 -0.43
N LEU A 106 -7.75 -1.90 -0.33
CA LEU A 106 -6.62 -1.48 0.51
C LEU A 106 -6.88 -1.70 2.01
N ARG A 107 -8.13 -1.54 2.45
CA ARG A 107 -8.52 -1.84 3.84
C ARG A 107 -8.42 -3.33 4.15
N GLU A 108 -8.91 -4.18 3.26
CA GLU A 108 -8.80 -5.63 3.39
C GLU A 108 -7.34 -6.11 3.43
N HIS A 109 -6.51 -5.55 2.54
CA HIS A 109 -5.07 -5.81 2.51
C HIS A 109 -4.38 -5.41 3.83
N ARG A 110 -4.61 -4.18 4.32
CA ARG A 110 -4.10 -3.72 5.63
C ARG A 110 -4.50 -4.67 6.76
N GLU A 111 -5.79 -5.01 6.83
CA GLU A 111 -6.30 -5.89 7.89
C GLU A 111 -5.63 -7.26 7.88
N ARG A 112 -5.35 -7.81 6.69
CA ARG A 112 -4.62 -9.07 6.54
C ARG A 112 -3.18 -8.96 7.04
N GLU A 113 -2.49 -7.89 6.69
CA GLU A 113 -1.09 -7.67 7.09
C GLU A 113 -0.94 -7.45 8.60
N GLU A 114 -1.80 -6.62 9.18
CA GLU A 114 -1.78 -6.34 10.61
C GLU A 114 -2.09 -7.59 11.45
N ALA A 115 -2.97 -8.46 10.95
CA ALA A 115 -3.36 -9.70 11.60
C ALA A 115 -2.32 -10.82 11.45
N THR A 116 -1.58 -10.87 10.34
CA THR A 116 -0.73 -12.03 10.01
C THR A 116 0.73 -11.67 9.72
N PHE A 117 0.98 -10.73 8.81
CA PHE A 117 2.30 -10.46 8.28
C PHE A 117 3.20 -9.73 9.29
N TYR A 118 2.76 -8.58 9.82
CA TYR A 118 3.56 -7.83 10.78
C TYR A 118 3.82 -8.52 12.12
N PRO A 119 2.88 -9.27 12.74
CA PRO A 119 3.23 -10.06 13.92
C PRO A 119 4.36 -11.05 13.64
N TRP A 120 4.37 -11.70 12.47
CA TRP A 120 5.50 -12.55 12.07
C TRP A 120 6.80 -11.75 11.91
N VAL A 121 6.76 -10.56 11.30
CA VAL A 121 7.96 -9.70 11.15
C VAL A 121 8.54 -9.28 12.50
N ASP A 122 7.68 -8.97 13.48
CA ASP A 122 8.10 -8.58 14.83
C ASP A 122 8.68 -9.77 15.63
N GLU A 123 8.26 -11.01 15.32
CA GLU A 123 8.78 -12.25 15.92
C GLU A 123 9.98 -12.86 15.16
N ALA A 124 10.28 -12.36 13.95
CA ALA A 124 11.31 -12.89 13.09
C ALA A 124 12.75 -12.67 13.63
N PRO A 125 13.75 -13.44 13.14
CA PRO A 125 15.15 -13.34 13.58
C PRO A 125 15.72 -11.91 13.53
N GLU A 126 16.68 -11.63 14.43
CA GLU A 126 17.24 -10.29 14.64
C GLU A 126 17.62 -9.57 13.34
N GLY A 127 16.98 -8.42 13.11
CA GLY A 127 17.35 -7.47 12.06
C GLY A 127 16.40 -7.38 10.87
N LEU A 128 15.42 -8.29 10.71
CA LEU A 128 14.40 -8.16 9.65
C LEU A 128 13.58 -6.86 9.82
N ALA A 129 12.96 -6.68 10.98
CA ALA A 129 12.23 -5.46 11.34
C ALA A 129 13.06 -4.19 11.08
N ARG A 130 14.35 -4.21 11.47
CA ARG A 130 15.26 -3.08 11.26
C ARG A 130 15.50 -2.80 9.76
N ARG A 131 15.70 -3.83 8.93
CA ARG A 131 15.87 -3.68 7.48
C ARG A 131 14.63 -3.12 6.82
N LEU A 132 13.47 -3.68 7.14
CA LEU A 132 12.16 -3.26 6.62
C LEU A 132 11.88 -1.78 6.93
N LEU A 133 12.08 -1.39 8.20
CA LEU A 133 11.94 0.00 8.64
C LEU A 133 12.98 0.95 8.00
N ALA A 134 14.20 0.48 7.73
CA ALA A 134 15.22 1.28 7.06
C ALA A 134 14.88 1.48 5.58
N ALA A 135 14.46 0.42 4.88
CA ALA A 135 14.07 0.45 3.49
C ALA A 135 12.87 1.39 3.25
N LEU A 136 11.83 1.30 4.09
CA LEU A 136 10.68 2.22 4.00
C LEU A 136 11.11 3.68 4.20
N ARG A 137 11.97 3.97 5.18
CA ARG A 137 12.47 5.34 5.41
C ARG A 137 13.29 5.87 4.22
N GLN A 138 14.14 5.03 3.64
CA GLN A 138 14.98 5.43 2.51
C GLN A 138 14.14 5.77 1.27
N ARG A 139 13.11 4.96 0.96
CA ARG A 139 12.23 5.25 -0.18
C ARG A 139 11.38 6.49 0.03
N ARG A 140 10.79 6.63 1.23
CA ARG A 140 10.00 7.81 1.61
C ARG A 140 10.82 9.11 1.66
N GLY A 141 12.13 9.03 1.93
CA GLY A 141 13.05 10.16 2.02
C GLY A 141 13.88 10.43 0.76
N GLY A 142 13.85 9.53 -0.23
CA GLY A 142 14.64 9.59 -1.47
C GLY A 142 14.02 10.44 -2.58
N GLY A 143 12.85 11.05 -2.34
CA GLY A 143 12.21 11.99 -3.26
C GLY A 143 12.59 13.43 -2.96
N ALA A 144 13.81 13.82 -3.29
CA ALA A 144 14.27 15.22 -3.35
C ALA A 144 15.01 15.45 -4.66
#